data_AF-F5LTA9-F1
#
_entry.id   AF-F5LTA9-F1
#
_cell.length_a   1.000
_cell.length_b   1.000
_cell.length_c   1.000
_cell.angle_alpha   90.00
_cell.angle_beta   90.00
_cell.angle_gamma   90.00
#
_symmetry.space_group_name_H-M   'P 1'
#
loop_
_entity.id
_entity.type
_entity.pdbx_description
1 polymer ?
#
loop_
_entity_poly.entity_id
_entity_poly.type
_entity_poly.pdbx_seq_one_letter_code
_entity_poly.pdbx_strand_id
1 'polypeptide(L)' 'MPSLDRFEVGLPDRQAEEPSQVTECAFDRCRSPIYAGEKNWDFDRDWFCSAACIARHLGAEKRYVE' A
#
# COMPACT_ATOMS: atom_id res chain seq x y z
N MET A 1 -37.03 22.54 -21.40
CA MET A 1 -35.74 22.44 -20.68
C MET A 1 -35.31 20.99 -20.74
N PRO A 2 -34.05 20.67 -21.08
CA PRO A 2 -33.59 19.29 -21.03
C PRO A 2 -33.66 18.76 -19.60
N SER A 3 -34.09 17.49 -19.43
CA SER A 3 -34.18 16.83 -18.13
C SER A 3 -32.78 16.74 -17.50
N LEU A 4 -32.71 17.06 -16.21
CA LEU A 4 -31.50 16.98 -15.40
C LEU A 4 -31.41 15.66 -14.62
N ASP A 5 -32.32 14.72 -14.87
CA ASP A 5 -32.47 13.46 -14.11
C ASP A 5 -31.18 12.63 -14.11
N ARG A 6 -30.32 12.80 -15.13
CA ARG A 6 -28.99 12.16 -15.21
C ARG A 6 -27.98 12.63 -14.14
N PHE A 7 -28.28 13.72 -13.41
CA PHE A 7 -27.48 14.24 -12.31
C PHE A 7 -28.14 14.01 -10.94
N GLU A 8 -29.33 13.41 -10.91
CA GLU A 8 -30.09 13.15 -9.68
C GLU A 8 -29.42 12.07 -8.81
N VAL A 9 -28.68 11.16 -9.45
CA VAL A 9 -27.79 10.20 -8.79
C VAL A 9 -26.35 10.60 -9.11
N GLY A 10 -25.65 11.16 -8.11
CA GLY A 10 -24.22 11.45 -8.23
C GLY A 10 -23.43 10.17 -8.54
N LEU A 11 -22.33 10.29 -9.28
CA LEU A 11 -21.39 9.17 -9.43
C LEU A 11 -20.92 8.73 -8.03
N PRO A 12 -20.72 7.41 -7.80
CA PRO A 12 -20.18 6.94 -6.54
C PRO A 12 -18.83 7.63 -6.29
N ASP A 13 -18.70 8.22 -5.11
CA ASP A 13 -17.47 8.87 -4.67
C ASP A 13 -16.44 7.81 -4.33
N ARG A 14 -15.54 7.53 -5.27
CA ARG A 14 -14.44 6.57 -5.07
C ARG A 14 -13.47 7.01 -3.96
N GLN A 15 -13.48 8.28 -3.55
CA GLN A 15 -12.67 8.76 -2.42
C GLN A 15 -13.31 8.40 -1.07
N ALA A 16 -14.58 8.02 -1.05
CA ALA A 16 -15.28 7.52 0.14
C ALA A 16 -15.14 6.00 0.33
N GLU A 17 -14.51 5.29 -0.61
CA GLU A 17 -14.23 3.86 -0.46
C GLU A 17 -13.08 3.66 0.54
N GLU A 18 -13.29 2.77 1.52
CA GLU A 18 -12.25 2.36 2.47
C GLU A 18 -11.06 1.72 1.72
N PRO A 19 -9.80 2.05 2.08
CA PRO A 19 -8.64 1.43 1.47
C PRO A 19 -8.67 -0.10 1.58
N SER A 20 -8.59 -0.79 0.45
CA SER A 20 -8.54 -2.25 0.43
C SER A 20 -7.14 -2.74 0.76
N GLN A 21 -6.97 -3.41 1.91
CA GLN A 21 -5.71 -4.05 2.27
C GLN A 21 -5.46 -5.25 1.34
N VAL A 22 -4.26 -5.33 0.78
CA VAL A 22 -3.82 -6.42 -0.10
C VAL A 22 -3.07 -7.49 0.69
N THR A 23 -2.14 -7.09 1.56
CA THR A 23 -1.29 -7.99 2.35
C THR A 23 -0.63 -7.24 3.52
N GLU A 24 0.35 -7.86 4.18
CA GLU A 24 1.25 -7.25 5.15
C GLU A 24 2.71 -7.33 4.66
N CYS A 25 3.56 -6.43 5.16
CA CYS A 25 4.99 -6.47 4.91
C CYS A 25 5.62 -7.79 5.42
N ALA A 26 6.33 -8.51 4.54
CA ALA A 26 6.94 -9.81 4.81
C ALA A 26 8.13 -9.77 5.80
N PHE A 27 8.60 -8.58 6.20
CA PHE A 27 9.55 -8.49 7.30
C PHE A 27 8.82 -8.67 8.64
N ASP A 28 9.05 -9.81 9.31
CA ASP A 28 8.37 -10.25 10.55
C ASP A 28 8.25 -9.19 11.65
N ARG A 29 9.24 -8.30 11.79
CA ARG A 29 9.23 -7.24 12.81
C ARG A 29 8.43 -6.00 12.40
N CYS A 30 8.10 -5.85 11.11
CA CYS A 30 7.34 -4.72 10.58
C CYS A 30 5.85 -5.05 10.50
N ARG A 31 5.45 -6.04 9.68
CA ARG A 31 4.05 -6.44 9.44
C ARG A 31 3.07 -5.28 9.19
N SER A 32 3.54 -4.17 8.64
CA SER A 32 2.66 -3.05 8.28
C SER A 32 1.73 -3.49 7.14
N PRO A 33 0.42 -3.16 7.22
CA PRO A 33 -0.50 -3.45 6.13
C PRO A 33 -0.09 -2.70 4.86
N ILE A 34 -0.29 -3.33 3.71
CA ILE A 34 -0.05 -2.75 2.38
C ILE A 34 -1.38 -2.66 1.66
N TYR A 35 -1.76 -1.45 1.25
CA TYR A 35 -3.06 -1.19 0.63
C TYR A 35 -2.97 -1.10 -0.90
N ALA A 36 -4.10 -1.35 -1.56
CA ALA A 36 -4.22 -1.22 -3.00
C ALA A 36 -3.91 0.22 -3.45
N GLY A 37 -3.03 0.37 -4.44
CA GLY A 37 -2.59 1.67 -4.96
C GLY A 37 -1.45 2.34 -4.18
N GLU A 38 -1.03 1.77 -3.05
CA GLU A 38 0.14 2.23 -2.29
C GLU A 38 1.45 1.88 -3.02
N LYS A 39 2.48 2.72 -2.87
CA LYS A 39 3.84 2.39 -3.34
C LYS A 39 4.45 1.35 -2.41
N ASN A 40 4.87 0.22 -2.97
CA ASN A 40 5.47 -0.89 -2.24
C ASN A 40 6.55 -1.57 -3.11
N TRP A 41 7.12 -2.67 -2.60
CA TRP A 41 8.18 -3.42 -3.25
C TRP A 41 7.82 -4.90 -3.32
N ASP A 42 7.92 -5.49 -4.51
CA ASP A 42 7.97 -6.94 -4.71
C ASP A 42 9.45 -7.36 -4.72
N PHE A 43 9.80 -8.31 -3.84
CA PHE A 43 11.12 -8.95 -3.84
C PHE A 43 10.95 -10.43 -3.54
N ASP A 44 11.42 -11.29 -4.45
CA ASP A 44 11.29 -12.75 -4.36
C ASP A 44 9.84 -13.23 -4.10
N ARG A 45 8.86 -12.55 -4.72
CA ARG A 45 7.41 -12.81 -4.57
C ARG A 45 6.82 -12.45 -3.21
N ASP A 46 7.60 -11.82 -2.35
CA ASP A 46 7.15 -11.25 -1.09
C ASP A 46 6.95 -9.74 -1.20
N TRP A 47 5.99 -9.21 -0.42
CA TRP A 47 5.65 -7.80 -0.40
C TRP A 47 6.32 -7.06 0.75
N PHE A 48 6.93 -5.91 0.45
CA PHE A 48 7.61 -5.07 1.44
C PHE A 48 7.14 -3.61 1.35
N CYS A 49 6.89 -3.00 2.50
CA CYS A 49 6.51 -1.59 2.58
C CYS A 49 7.67 -0.62 2.29
N SER A 50 8.92 -1.09 2.33
CA SER A 50 10.11 -0.26 2.05
C SER A 50 11.35 -1.08 1.71
N ALA A 51 12.28 -0.48 0.96
CA ALA A 51 13.60 -1.06 0.70
C ALA A 51 14.40 -1.35 1.99
N ALA A 52 14.18 -0.56 3.04
CA ALA A 52 14.80 -0.81 4.34
C ALA A 52 14.28 -2.11 5.00
N CYS A 53 13.02 -2.47 4.77
CA CYS A 53 12.46 -3.75 5.24
C CYS A 53 13.02 -4.92 4.44
N ILE A 54 13.22 -4.77 3.13
CA ILE A 54 13.93 -5.78 2.31
C ILE A 54 15.33 -6.01 2.86
N ALA A 55 16.11 -4.94 3.04
CA ALA A 55 17.48 -5.04 3.56
C ALA A 55 17.54 -5.77 4.92
N ARG A 56 16.64 -5.41 5.85
CA ARG A 56 16.56 -6.07 7.17
C ARG A 56 16.08 -7.51 7.10
N HIS A 57 15.14 -7.83 6.21
CA HIS A 57 14.68 -9.18 5.96
C HIS A 57 15.83 -10.06 5.44
N LEU A 58 16.71 -9.50 4.61
CA LEU A 58 17.96 -10.13 4.15
C LEU A 58 19.09 -10.15 5.20
N GLY A 59 18.83 -9.71 6.44
CA GLY A 59 19.79 -9.73 7.54
C GLY A 59 20.72 -8.51 7.62
N ALA A 60 20.45 -7.42 6.89
CA ALA A 60 21.24 -6.21 7.01
C ALA A 60 20.97 -5.46 8.32
N GLU A 61 22.04 -4.96 8.93
CA GLU A 61 21.99 -4.11 10.11
C GLU A 61 22.51 -2.71 9.79
N LYS A 62 21.92 -1.69 10.43
CA LYS A 62 22.45 -0.33 10.33
C LYS A 62 23.77 -0.24 11.08
N ARG A 63 24.80 0.32 10.46
CA ARG A 63 26.06 0.68 11.10
C ARG A 63 26.39 2.13 10.77
N TYR A 64 27.04 2.81 11.71
CA TYR A 64 27.67 4.11 11.45
C TYR A 64 29.09 3.86 10.93
N VAL A 65 29.54 4.69 9.99
CA VAL A 65 30.92 4.66 9.51
C VAL A 65 31.77 5.44 10.50
N GLU A 66 32.91 4.86 10.91
CA GLU A 66 33.96 5.51 11.71
C GLU A 66 35.02 6.15 10.83
#